data_AF-B7JNY6-F1
#
_entry.id   AF-B7JNY6-F1
#
_cell.length_a   1.000
_cell.length_b   1.000
_cell.length_c   1.000
_cell.angle_alpha   90.00
_cell.angle_beta   90.00
_cell.angle_gamma   90.00
#
_symmetry.space_group_name_H-M   'P 1'
#
loop_
_entity.id
_entity.type
_entity.pdbx_description
1 polymer ?
#
loop_
_entity_poly.entity_id
_entity_poly.type
_entity_poly.pdbx_seq_one_letter_code
_entity_poly.pdbx_strand_id
1 'polypeptide(L)'
;MKEPILKLRQADGNLRPFYLPGFISGLVARKASELADKLKEDNVPFELIEQGAQFVSEVYENKFTSDEFLTGTHSQYLAVVIFAVCQSVLGKVAEAASLLESVYTVQTKKKKHRPRQRQKNRPQPTQKQ
;
A
#
# COMPACT_ATOMS: atom_id res chain seq x y z
N MET A 1 1.02 20.50 -0.91
CA MET A 1 1.30 19.13 -1.41
C MET A 1 0.80 18.15 -0.35
N LYS A 2 0.25 16.98 -0.74
CA LYS A 2 -0.06 15.94 0.24
C LYS A 2 1.25 15.28 0.67
N GLU A 3 1.46 15.15 1.97
CA GLU A 3 2.58 14.38 2.52
C GLU A 3 2.36 12.88 2.28
N PRO A 4 3.43 12.09 2.09
CA PRO A 4 3.32 10.65 1.96
C PRO A 4 3.04 10.06 3.34
N ILE A 5 1.88 9.43 3.50
CA ILE A 5 1.47 8.82 4.78
C ILE A 5 1.43 7.32 4.60
N LEU A 6 2.35 6.61 5.28
CA LEU A 6 2.28 5.17 5.39
C LEU A 6 1.11 4.80 6.29
N LYS A 7 0.28 3.84 5.86
CA LYS A 7 -0.81 3.27 6.64
C LYS A 7 -0.65 1.77 6.71
N LEU A 8 -0.68 1.23 7.93
CA LEU A 8 -0.62 -0.20 8.17
C LEU A 8 -1.93 -0.69 8.77
N ARG A 9 -2.41 -1.83 8.28
CA ARG A 9 -3.58 -2.49 8.86
C ARG A 9 -3.23 -3.10 10.20
N GLN A 10 -4.04 -2.80 11.20
CA GLN A 10 -3.89 -3.32 12.56
C GLN A 10 -4.78 -4.56 12.77
N ALA A 11 -4.58 -5.26 13.88
CA ALA A 11 -5.37 -6.45 14.23
C ALA A 11 -6.87 -6.17 14.38
N ASP A 12 -7.24 -4.94 14.76
CA ASP A 12 -8.64 -4.48 14.84
C ASP A 12 -9.28 -4.23 13.45
N GLY A 13 -8.51 -4.39 12.38
CA GLY A 13 -8.93 -4.19 10.99
C GLY A 13 -8.83 -2.75 10.49
N ASN A 14 -8.48 -1.79 11.34
CA ASN A 14 -8.33 -0.37 11.01
C ASN A 14 -6.94 -0.07 10.40
N LEU A 15 -6.86 1.00 9.62
CA LEU A 15 -5.60 1.50 9.06
C LEU A 15 -5.02 2.58 9.97
N ARG A 16 -3.85 2.33 10.55
CA ARG A 16 -3.13 3.30 11.39
C ARG A 16 -2.13 4.09 10.54
N PRO A 17 -2.17 5.44 10.55
CA PRO A 17 -1.20 6.27 9.84
C PRO A 17 0.13 6.40 10.61
N PHE A 18 1.21 6.44 9.86
CA PHE A 18 2.58 6.68 10.33
C PHE A 18 3.22 7.77 9.47
N TYR A 19 4.02 8.60 10.11
CA TYR A 19 4.66 9.78 9.51
C TYR A 19 6.19 9.65 9.61
N LEU A 20 6.87 10.13 8.58
CA LEU A 20 8.33 10.19 8.59
C LEU A 20 8.85 11.13 9.69
N PRO A 21 10.04 10.87 10.23
CA PRO A 21 10.69 11.79 11.15
C PRO A 21 11.06 13.10 10.46
N GLY A 22 11.17 14.18 11.25
CA GLY A 22 11.53 15.51 10.73
C GLY A 22 12.98 15.61 10.23
N PHE A 23 13.85 14.66 10.60
CA PHE A 23 15.23 14.58 10.16
C PHE A 23 15.54 13.19 9.61
N ILE A 24 16.11 13.15 8.41
CA ILE A 24 16.55 11.92 7.74
C ILE A 24 18.03 12.12 7.41
N SER A 25 18.88 11.20 7.88
CA SER A 25 20.32 11.29 7.63
C SER A 25 20.67 10.90 6.19
N GLY A 26 21.80 11.42 5.69
CA GLY A 26 22.32 11.03 4.37
C GLY A 26 22.63 9.52 4.24
N LEU A 27 22.92 8.84 5.35
CA LEU A 27 23.11 7.39 5.37
C LEU A 27 21.80 6.64 5.11
N VAL A 28 20.69 7.12 5.67
CA VAL A 28 19.35 6.58 5.39
C VAL A 28 18.96 6.83 3.94
N ALA A 29 19.27 8.03 3.41
CA ALA A 29 19.06 8.35 2.00
C ALA A 29 19.88 7.45 1.05
N ARG A 30 21.14 7.16 1.38
CA ARG A 30 21.97 6.22 0.61
C ARG A 30 21.33 4.83 0.55
N LYS A 31 20.96 4.27 1.71
CA LYS A 31 20.28 2.97 1.79
C LYS A 31 18.97 2.96 0.98
N ALA A 32 18.19 4.04 1.06
CA ALA A 32 16.96 4.18 0.28
C ALA A 32 17.22 4.17 -1.23
N SER A 33 18.28 4.84 -1.70
CA SER A 33 18.66 4.82 -3.12
C SER A 33 19.01 3.41 -3.59
N GLU A 34 19.88 2.72 -2.85
CA GLU A 34 20.30 1.35 -3.17
C GLU A 34 19.11 0.37 -3.19
N LEU A 35 18.18 0.52 -2.24
CA LEU A 35 16.98 -0.30 -2.17
C LEU A 35 16.00 0.02 -3.30
N ALA A 36 15.80 1.31 -3.59
CA ALA A 36 14.90 1.75 -4.66
C ALA A 36 15.32 1.24 -6.04
N ASP A 37 16.62 1.15 -6.32
CA ASP A 37 17.10 0.63 -7.60
C ASP A 37 16.82 -0.87 -7.76
N LYS A 38 17.02 -1.66 -6.71
CA LYS A 38 16.73 -3.10 -6.72
C LYS A 38 15.23 -3.41 -6.81
N LEU A 39 14.37 -2.55 -6.24
CA LEU A 39 12.92 -2.72 -6.25
C LEU A 39 12.25 -2.39 -7.59
N LYS A 40 12.99 -1.87 -8.58
CA LYS A 40 12.47 -1.61 -9.94
C LYS A 40 12.40 -2.85 -10.82
N GLU A 41 13.01 -3.96 -10.39
CA GLU A 41 13.03 -5.21 -11.14
C GLU A 41 11.65 -5.89 -11.11
N ASP A 42 11.26 -6.55 -12.21
CA ASP A 42 9.95 -7.22 -12.29
C ASP A 42 9.83 -8.41 -11.31
N ASN A 43 10.95 -9.04 -10.96
CA ASN A 43 11.02 -10.22 -10.09
C ASN A 43 11.77 -9.91 -8.80
N VAL A 44 11.16 -9.08 -7.95
CA VAL A 44 11.71 -8.75 -6.63
C VAL A 44 11.73 -9.99 -5.73
N PRO A 45 12.91 -10.48 -5.29
CA PRO A 45 13.00 -11.63 -4.40
C PRO A 45 12.46 -11.28 -3.00
N PHE A 46 11.91 -12.27 -2.31
CA PHE A 46 11.29 -12.03 -1.00
C PHE A 46 12.31 -11.61 0.06
N GLU A 47 13.57 -12.05 -0.01
CA GLU A 47 14.61 -11.58 0.92
C GLU A 47 14.83 -10.06 0.81
N LEU A 48 14.64 -9.48 -0.39
CA LEU A 48 14.71 -8.03 -0.59
C LEU A 48 13.50 -7.31 0.01
N ILE A 49 12.33 -7.96 0.02
CA ILE A 49 11.13 -7.47 0.70
C ILE A 49 11.34 -7.45 2.22
N GLU A 50 11.94 -8.49 2.79
CA GLU A 50 12.26 -8.55 4.23
C GLU A 50 13.27 -7.47 4.62
N GLN A 51 14.35 -7.30 3.83
CA GLN A 51 15.30 -6.20 4.02
C GLN A 51 14.61 -4.83 3.94
N GLY A 52 13.69 -4.68 2.99
CA GLY A 52 12.92 -3.46 2.84
C GLY A 52 11.96 -3.22 4.00
N ALA A 53 11.31 -4.26 4.52
CA ALA A 53 10.45 -4.16 5.70
C ALA A 53 11.24 -3.71 6.94
N GLN A 54 12.44 -4.27 7.14
CA GLN A 54 13.35 -3.86 8.21
C GLN A 54 13.77 -2.39 8.04
N PHE A 55 14.16 -1.99 6.83
CA PHE A 55 14.48 -0.61 6.52
C PHE A 55 13.31 0.35 6.81
N VAL A 56 12.09 -0.02 6.43
CA VAL A 56 10.89 0.78 6.69
C VAL A 56 10.67 0.93 8.20
N SER A 57 10.77 -0.14 9.00
CA SER A 57 10.71 -0.05 10.47
C SER A 57 11.71 0.96 11.04
N GLU A 58 12.97 0.88 10.60
CA GLU A 58 14.06 1.77 11.06
C GLU A 58 13.81 3.24 10.70
N VAL A 59 13.36 3.51 9.46
CA VAL A 59 13.04 4.86 8.98
C VAL A 59 11.93 5.50 9.81
N TYR A 60 10.96 4.72 10.27
CA TYR A 60 9.87 5.17 11.13
C TYR A 60 10.19 5.09 12.62
N GLU A 61 11.48 5.08 12.98
CA GLU A 61 11.97 5.10 14.38
C GLU A 61 11.45 3.91 15.20
N ASN A 62 11.24 2.76 14.57
CA ASN A 62 10.72 1.53 15.19
C ASN A 62 9.35 1.72 15.87
N LYS A 63 8.49 2.61 15.33
CA LYS A 63 7.08 2.74 15.76
C LYS A 63 6.22 1.50 15.46
N PHE A 64 6.74 0.61 14.63
CA PHE A 64 6.23 -0.73 14.33
C PHE A 64 7.44 -1.59 13.92
N THR A 65 7.31 -2.91 14.00
CA THR A 65 8.31 -3.90 13.59
C THR A 65 8.20 -4.26 12.10
N SER A 66 9.23 -4.89 11.55
CA SER A 66 9.18 -5.45 10.19
C SER A 66 8.03 -6.46 10.00
N ASP A 67 7.75 -7.30 11.00
CA ASP A 67 6.63 -8.25 10.97
C ASP A 67 5.26 -7.55 10.99
N GLU A 68 5.12 -6.49 11.78
CA GLU A 68 3.91 -5.66 11.77
C GLU A 68 3.72 -4.94 10.43
N PHE A 69 4.81 -4.53 9.77
CA PHE A 69 4.76 -4.00 8.42
C PHE A 69 4.30 -5.05 7.39
N LEU A 70 4.90 -6.24 7.42
CA LEU A 70 4.56 -7.34 6.52
C LEU A 70 3.12 -7.81 6.71
N THR A 71 2.65 -7.88 7.96
CA THR A 71 1.28 -8.27 8.30
C THR A 71 0.27 -7.16 7.97
N GLY A 72 0.66 -5.91 8.19
CA GLY A 72 -0.19 -4.74 7.99
C GLY A 72 -0.29 -4.26 6.54
N THR A 73 0.52 -4.81 5.63
CA THR A 73 0.56 -4.44 4.21
C THR A 73 0.10 -5.62 3.37
N HIS A 74 -0.82 -5.38 2.44
CA HIS A 74 -1.28 -6.42 1.52
C HIS A 74 -0.11 -6.89 0.63
N SER A 75 0.08 -8.21 0.54
CA SER A 75 1.28 -8.84 -0.04
C SER A 75 1.64 -8.35 -1.45
N GLN A 76 0.64 -8.18 -2.32
CA GLN A 76 0.81 -7.68 -3.70
C GLN A 76 1.41 -6.26 -3.79
N TYR A 77 1.38 -5.48 -2.70
CA TYR A 77 1.85 -4.11 -2.68
C TYR A 77 3.12 -3.91 -1.84
N LEU A 78 3.71 -4.96 -1.27
CA LEU A 78 4.88 -4.85 -0.41
C LEU A 78 6.03 -4.10 -1.10
N ALA A 79 6.44 -4.54 -2.30
CA ALA A 79 7.49 -3.89 -3.07
C ALA A 79 7.18 -2.41 -3.35
N VAL A 80 5.95 -2.11 -3.77
CA VAL A 80 5.50 -0.75 -4.13
C VAL A 80 5.49 0.17 -2.92
N VAL A 81 5.03 -0.33 -1.76
CA VAL A 81 5.00 0.45 -0.51
C VAL A 81 6.40 0.74 -0.02
N ILE A 82 7.30 -0.26 -0.02
CA ILE A 82 8.71 -0.07 0.35
C ILE A 82 9.36 0.95 -0.60
N PHE A 83 9.15 0.80 -1.91
CA PHE A 83 9.67 1.72 -2.91
C PHE A 83 9.16 3.16 -2.69
N ALA A 84 7.87 3.34 -2.37
CA ALA A 84 7.31 4.65 -2.05
C ALA A 84 7.93 5.26 -0.79
N VAL A 85 8.23 4.46 0.23
CA VAL A 85 9.00 4.93 1.40
C VAL A 85 10.39 5.38 0.99
N CYS A 86 11.10 4.61 0.14
CA CYS A 86 12.39 5.04 -0.40
C CYS A 86 12.29 6.38 -1.16
N GLN A 87 11.28 6.55 -2.03
CA GLN A 87 11.07 7.83 -2.73
C GLN A 87 10.79 8.98 -1.76
N SER A 88 10.05 8.73 -0.67
CA SER A 88 9.79 9.73 0.37
C SER A 88 11.09 10.17 1.06
N VAL A 89 11.92 9.21 1.43
CA VAL A 89 13.25 9.42 2.05
C VAL A 89 14.17 10.22 1.12
N LEU A 90 14.07 9.99 -0.19
CA LEU A 90 14.84 10.69 -1.22
C LEU A 90 14.24 12.07 -1.60
N GLY A 91 13.22 12.55 -0.90
CA GLY A 91 12.60 13.86 -1.13
C GLY A 91 11.63 13.92 -2.31
N LYS A 92 11.32 12.80 -2.96
CA LYS A 92 10.33 12.71 -4.05
C LYS A 92 8.92 12.53 -3.50
N VAL A 93 8.50 13.51 -2.70
CA VAL A 93 7.26 13.47 -1.90
C VAL A 93 6.01 13.27 -2.74
N ALA A 94 5.88 13.95 -3.89
CA ALA A 94 4.69 13.88 -4.73
C ALA A 94 4.49 12.48 -5.35
N GLU A 95 5.58 11.85 -5.81
CA GLU A 95 5.57 10.50 -6.37
C GLU A 95 5.20 9.48 -5.30
N ALA A 96 5.86 9.56 -4.13
CA ALA A 96 5.58 8.67 -3.02
C ALA A 96 4.14 8.76 -2.52
N ALA A 97 3.61 9.98 -2.37
CA ALA A 97 2.23 10.20 -1.94
C ALA A 97 1.23 9.60 -2.93
N SER A 98 1.48 9.75 -4.24
CA SER A 98 0.66 9.16 -5.30
C SER A 98 0.66 7.62 -5.25
N LEU A 99 1.83 7.00 -5.10
CA LEU A 99 1.97 5.55 -5.00
C LEU A 99 1.19 5.01 -3.79
N LEU A 100 1.38 5.60 -2.61
CA LEU A 100 0.68 5.20 -1.39
C LEU A 100 -0.83 5.38 -1.51
N GLU A 101 -1.31 6.51 -2.07
CA GLU A 101 -2.73 6.74 -2.31
C GLU A 101 -3.32 5.70 -3.27
N SER A 102 -2.61 5.33 -4.34
CA SER A 102 -3.06 4.30 -5.27
C SER A 102 -3.23 2.93 -4.59
N VAL A 103 -2.30 2.56 -3.71
CA VAL A 103 -2.35 1.31 -2.94
C VAL A 103 -3.54 1.31 -1.98
N TYR A 104 -3.76 2.39 -1.23
CA TYR A 104 -4.86 2.44 -0.26
C TYR A 104 -6.25 2.59 -0.89
N THR A 105 -6.35 3.27 -2.04
CA THR A 105 -7.63 3.37 -2.77
C THR A 105 -8.06 2.01 -3.33
N VAL A 106 -7.13 1.16 -3.76
CA VAL A 106 -7.47 -0.20 -4.22
C VAL A 106 -7.90 -1.08 -3.05
N GLN A 107 -7.21 -1.01 -1.91
CA GLN A 107 -7.56 -1.79 -0.72
C GLN A 107 -8.89 -1.41 -0.08
N THR A 108 -9.33 -0.15 -0.23
CA THR A 108 -10.57 0.37 0.37
C THR A 108 -11.80 0.26 -0.55
N LYS A 109 -11.63 -0.10 -1.83
CA LYS A 109 -12.75 -0.38 -2.74
C LYS A 109 -13.47 -1.66 -2.31
N LYS A 110 -14.36 -1.54 -1.31
CA LYS A 110 -15.46 -2.49 -1.10
C LYS A 110 -16.14 -2.66 -2.47
N LYS A 111 -16.21 -3.89 -2.98
CA LYS A 111 -17.07 -4.24 -4.11
C LYS A 111 -18.45 -3.64 -3.83
N LYS A 112 -18.82 -2.55 -4.51
CA LYS A 112 -20.23 -2.11 -4.53
C LYS A 112 -20.97 -3.29 -5.14
N HIS A 113 -21.67 -4.06 -4.30
CA HIS A 113 -22.60 -5.08 -4.76
C HIS A 113 -23.57 -4.35 -5.69
N ARG A 114 -23.41 -4.55 -7.01
CA ARG A 114 -24.41 -4.11 -7.99
C ARG A 114 -25.71 -4.79 -7.55
N PRO A 115 -26.79 -4.05 -7.22
CA PRO A 115 -28.05 -4.69 -6.93
C PRO A 115 -28.47 -5.42 -8.20
N ARG A 116 -28.51 -6.76 -8.12
CA ARG A 116 -29.00 -7.63 -9.18
C ARG A 116 -30.47 -7.26 -9.37
N GLN A 117 -30.79 -6.51 -10.44
CA GLN A 117 -32.17 -6.16 -10.78
C GLN A 117 -32.98 -7.45 -10.84
N ARG A 118 -33.83 -7.66 -9.83
CA ARG A 118 -34.87 -8.69 -9.84
C ARG A 118 -35.83 -8.32 -10.99
N GLN A 119 -35.72 -9.01 -12.12
CA GLN A 119 -36.84 -9.10 -13.06
C GLN A 119 -38.03 -9.67 -12.30
N LYS A 120 -39.04 -8.83 -12.04
CA LYS A 120 -40.34 -9.22 -11.47
C LYS A 120 -41.39 -8.87 -12.53
N ASN A 121 -41.95 -9.92 -13.15
CA ASN A 121 -43.34 -10.14 -13.61
C ASN A 121 -43.95 -9.10 -14.59
N ARG A 122 -44.77 -9.37 -15.61
CA ARG A 122 -45.64 -10.47 -16.14
C ARG A 122 -46.30 -9.87 -17.44
N PRO A 123 -47.28 -10.48 -18.16
CA PRO A 123 -47.80 -11.84 -18.20
C PRO A 123 -47.82 -12.46 -19.64
N GLN A 124 -48.14 -13.77 -19.73
CA GLN A 124 -48.55 -14.43 -20.97
C GLN A 124 -49.97 -13.98 -21.37
N PRO A 125 -50.27 -13.86 -22.68
CA PRO A 125 -51.63 -14.04 -23.18
C PRO A 125 -51.78 -15.43 -23.82
N THR A 126 -52.73 -16.17 -23.27
CA THR A 126 -53.35 -17.37 -23.82
C THR A 126 -54.27 -17.02 -25.00
N GLN A 127 -54.25 -17.83 -26.06
CA GLN A 127 -55.38 -18.22 -26.94
C GLN A 127 -54.75 -19.18 -27.99
N LYS A 128 -54.94 -20.50 -27.99
CA LYS A 128 -56.14 -21.37 -28.07
C LYS A 128 -57.12 -20.99 -29.20
N GLN A 129 -56.95 -21.75 -30.30
CA GLN A 129 -57.84 -22.15 -31.40
C GLN A 129 -58.43 -21.06 -32.29
#